data_AF-A0A920UBZ2-F1
#
_entry.id   AF-A0A920UBZ2-F1
#
_cell.length_a   1.000
_cell.length_b   1.000
_cell.length_c   1.000
_cell.angle_alpha   90.00
_cell.angle_beta   90.00
_cell.angle_gamma   90.00
#
_symmetry.space_group_name_H-M   'P 1'
#
loop_
_entity.id
_entity.type
_entity.pdbx_description
1 polymer ?
#
loop_
_entity_poly.entity_id
_entity_poly.type
_entity_poly.pdbx_seq_one_letter_code
_entity_poly.pdbx_strand_id
1 'polypeptide(L)' 'MVWDVRSDGEWDGSNSRGNKRVGHVPGAVHLEWFNLMDSETNEFKSAADIRRILTEQASPPTRTYTHIDKVE' A
#
# COMPACT_ATOMS: atom_id res chain seq x y z
N MET A 1 11.86 -3.65 -4.27
CA MET A 1 10.42 -3.98 -4.13
C MET A 1 9.63 -2.70 -4.15
N VAL A 2 8.48 -2.70 -4.83
CA VAL A 2 7.56 -1.56 -4.86
C VAL A 2 6.34 -1.94 -4.06
N TRP A 3 6.01 -1.16 -3.04
CA TRP A 3 4.72 -1.21 -2.37
C TRP A 3 3.83 -0.14 -2.95
N ASP A 4 2.65 -0.55 -3.38
CA ASP A 4 1.58 0.36 -3.71
C ASP A 4 0.61 0.36 -2.53
N VAL A 5 0.47 1.54 -1.91
CA VAL A 5 -0.34 1.70 -0.68
C VAL A 5 -1.64 2.45 -0.95
N ARG A 6 -1.98 2.63 -2.23
CA ARG A 6 -3.23 3.22 -2.70
C ARG A 6 -4.40 2.28 -2.48
N SER A 7 -5.61 2.76 -2.74
CA SER A 7 -6.82 1.96 -2.57
C SER A 7 -6.88 0.74 -3.50
N ASP A 8 -7.67 -0.27 -3.13
CA ASP A 8 -7.97 -1.43 -3.99
C ASP A 8 -8.38 -0.99 -5.41
N GLY A 9 -9.23 0.04 -5.51
CA GLY A 9 -9.72 0.54 -6.78
C GLY A 9 -8.67 1.25 -7.64
N GLU A 10 -7.72 1.95 -7.02
CA GLU A 10 -6.57 2.53 -7.74
C GLU A 10 -5.61 1.43 -8.23
N TRP A 11 -5.44 0.40 -7.40
CA TRP A 11 -4.56 -0.74 -7.66
C TRP A 11 -5.07 -1.63 -8.79
N ASP A 12 -6.35 -2.02 -8.76
CA ASP A 12 -6.96 -2.86 -9.80
C ASP A 12 -7.35 -2.07 -11.07
N GLY A 13 -7.37 -0.74 -10.95
CA GLY A 13 -7.67 0.19 -12.03
C GLY A 13 -9.16 0.46 -12.24
N SER A 14 -10.03 0.00 -11.35
CA SER A 14 -11.47 0.33 -11.34
C SER A 14 -11.74 1.79 -10.96
N ASN A 15 -10.81 2.44 -10.27
CA ASN A 15 -10.82 3.86 -9.95
C ASN A 15 -9.59 4.56 -10.53
N SER A 16 -9.79 5.37 -11.57
CA SER A 16 -8.69 6.07 -12.22
C SER A 16 -8.15 7.26 -11.42
N ARG A 17 -8.98 7.85 -10.54
CA ARG A 17 -8.73 9.15 -9.90
C ARG A 17 -8.26 10.25 -10.86
N GLY A 18 -8.68 10.18 -12.12
CA GLY A 18 -8.29 11.12 -13.18
C GLY A 18 -6.95 10.83 -13.85
N ASN A 19 -6.27 9.73 -13.51
CA ASN A 19 -5.03 9.32 -14.16
C ASN A 19 -5.27 8.85 -15.60
N LYS A 20 -4.32 9.15 -16.49
CA LYS A 20 -4.35 8.72 -17.91
C LYS A 20 -4.20 7.21 -18.10
N ARG A 21 -3.61 6.53 -17.12
CA ARG A 21 -3.42 5.07 -17.09
C ARG A 21 -3.82 4.58 -15.72
N VAL A 22 -4.53 3.46 -15.68
CA VAL A 22 -5.07 2.86 -14.46
C VAL A 22 -4.34 1.56 -14.13
N GLY A 23 -4.52 1.07 -12.91
CA GLY A 23 -3.86 -0.12 -12.38
C GLY A 23 -2.55 0.24 -11.67
N HIS A 24 -1.60 -0.70 -11.70
CA HIS A 24 -0.39 -0.62 -10.91
C HIS A 24 0.88 -1.01 -11.69
N VAL A 25 2.03 -0.74 -11.06
CA VAL A 25 3.34 -1.15 -11.59
C VAL A 25 3.44 -2.68 -11.54
N PRO A 26 3.72 -3.37 -12.66
CA PRO A 26 3.84 -4.82 -12.68
C PRO A 26 4.84 -5.34 -11.63
N GLY A 27 4.40 -6.29 -10.81
CA GLY A 27 5.21 -6.88 -9.73
C GLY A 27 5.31 -6.05 -8.44
N ALA A 28 4.55 -4.95 -8.33
CA ALA A 28 4.35 -4.30 -7.04
C ALA A 28 3.57 -5.21 -6.08
N VAL A 29 3.74 -4.99 -4.78
CA VAL A 29 2.94 -5.61 -3.71
C VAL A 29 1.94 -4.57 -3.24
N HIS A 30 0.68 -4.97 -3.10
CA HIS A 30 -0.39 -4.08 -2.68
C HIS A 30 -0.66 -4.21 -1.19
N LEU A 31 -0.60 -3.09 -0.47
CA LEU A 31 -0.97 -2.99 0.94
C LEU A 31 -1.51 -1.60 1.20
N GLU A 32 -2.83 -1.46 1.19
CA GLU A 32 -3.44 -0.16 1.47
C GLU A 32 -3.04 0.35 2.87
N TRP A 33 -2.65 1.62 2.93
CA TRP A 33 -2.03 2.21 4.14
C TRP A 33 -2.91 2.11 5.39
N PHE A 34 -4.24 2.12 5.24
CA PHE A 34 -5.16 2.00 6.37
C PHE A 34 -4.99 0.68 7.13
N ASN A 35 -4.49 -0.37 6.47
CA ASN A 35 -4.24 -1.67 7.12
C ASN A 35 -3.09 -1.61 8.14
N LEU A 36 -2.29 -0.55 8.11
CA LEU A 36 -1.23 -0.27 9.09
C LEU A 36 -1.72 0.60 10.26
N MET A 37 -2.98 1.03 10.22
CA MET A 37 -3.62 1.87 11.23
C MET A 37 -4.56 1.05 12.11
N ASP A 38 -4.70 1.47 13.35
CA ASP A 38 -5.79 1.05 14.22
C ASP A 38 -7.06 1.83 13.86
N SER A 39 -8.15 1.12 13.56
CA SER A 39 -9.41 1.74 13.11
C SER A 39 -10.20 2.41 14.24
N GLU A 40 -9.93 2.06 15.50
CA GLU A 40 -10.60 2.64 16.65
C GLU A 40 -9.89 3.92 17.10
N THR A 41 -8.55 3.91 17.13
CA THR A 41 -7.75 5.03 17.64
C THR A 41 -7.24 5.98 16.55
N ASN A 42 -7.24 5.54 15.28
CA ASN A 42 -6.55 6.21 14.16
C ASN A 42 -5.05 6.41 14.39
N GLU A 43 -4.43 5.59 15.24
CA GLU A 43 -2.99 5.55 15.44
C GLU A 43 -2.35 4.43 14.60
N PHE A 44 -1.03 4.44 14.47
CA PHE A 44 -0.33 3.30 13.86
C PHE A 44 -0.46 2.06 14.74
N LYS A 45 -0.60 0.89 14.10
CA LYS A 45 -0.47 -0.39 14.79
C LYS A 45 0.93 -0.52 15.41
N SER A 46 1.08 -1.47 16.34
CA SER A 46 2.37 -1.70 16.98
C SER A 46 3.46 -2.04 15.93
N ALA A 47 4.71 -1.69 16.22
CA ALA A 47 5.82 -2.00 15.33
C ALA A 47 5.95 -3.52 15.05
N ALA A 48 5.54 -4.37 16.00
CA ALA A 48 5.52 -5.81 15.83
C ALA A 48 4.44 -6.25 14.82
N ASP A 49 3.24 -5.69 14.92
CA ASP A 49 2.14 -5.97 13.99
C ASP A 49 2.45 -5.48 12.59
N ILE A 50 2.98 -4.27 12.46
CA ILE A 50 3.40 -3.72 11.16
C ILE A 50 4.44 -4.63 10.51
N ARG A 51 5.47 -5.08 11.26
CA ARG A 51 6.48 -6.02 10.75
C ARG A 51 5.86 -7.34 10.32
N ARG A 52 4.92 -7.87 11.10
CA ARG A 52 4.21 -9.12 10.76
C ARG A 52 3.43 -8.96 9.45
N ILE A 53 2.60 -7.93 9.34
CA ILE A 53 1.79 -7.64 8.14
C ILE A 53 2.69 -7.52 6.90
N LEU A 54 3.78 -6.76 6.99
CA LEU A 54 4.70 -6.57 5.87
C LEU A 54 5.39 -7.89 5.46
N THR A 55 5.77 -8.72 6.43
CA THR A 55 6.49 -9.98 6.17
C THR A 55 5.58 -11.08 5.62
N GLU A 56 4.29 -11.10 6.03
CA GLU A 56 3.28 -12.02 5.50
C GLU A 56 3.03 -11.80 4.00
N GLN A 57 3.10 -10.55 3.54
CA GLN A 57 2.83 -10.22 2.14
C GLN A 57 4.07 -10.25 1.24
N ALA A 58 5.26 -10.02 1.79
CA ALA A 58 6.49 -10.11 1.02
C ALA A 58 7.72 -10.35 1.90
N SER A 59 8.69 -11.12 1.39
CA SER A 59 10.00 -11.22 2.03
C SER A 59 10.72 -9.87 2.01
N PRO A 60 11.41 -9.48 3.10
CA PRO A 60 12.08 -8.19 3.19
C PRO A 60 13.15 -8.05 2.09
N PRO A 61 13.04 -7.04 1.22
CA PRO A 61 13.99 -6.81 0.13
C PRO A 61 15.18 -5.97 0.60
N THR A 62 16.26 -5.96 -0.19
CA THR A 62 17.42 -5.08 0.04
C THR A 62 17.08 -3.59 -0.11
N ARG A 63 16.01 -3.24 -0.85
CA ARG A 63 15.54 -1.86 -1.07
C ARG A 63 14.02 -1.79 -1.30
N THR A 64 13.36 -0.84 -0.63
CA THR A 64 11.90 -0.68 -0.63
C THR A 64 11.51 0.72 -1.12
N TYR A 65 10.51 0.79 -2.01
CA TYR A 65 9.90 2.04 -2.48
C TYR A 65 8.39 1.99 -2.21
N THR A 66 7.81 3.09 -1.74
CA THR A 66 6.36 3.23 -1.50
C THR A 66 5.76 4.26 -2.45
N HIS A 67 4.64 3.95 -3.07
CA HIS A 67 3.92 4.86 -3.98
C HIS A 67 2.52 5.18 -3.45
N ILE A 68 2.16 6.45 -3.48
CA ILE A 68 0.84 6.98 -3.14
C ILE A 68 0.51 8.13 -4.10
N ASP A 69 -0.74 8.21 -4.55
CA ASP A 69 -1.22 9.34 -5.33
C ASP A 69 -1.56 10.50 -4.38
N LYS A 70 -0.98 11.68 -4.66
CA LYS A 70 -1.23 12.89 -3.88
C LYS A 70 -2.68 13.32 -4.14
N VAL A 71 -3.48 13.39 -3.07
CA VAL A 71 -4.82 13.96 -3.14
C VAL A 71 -4.66 15.49 -3.13
N GLU A 72 -5.10 16.18 -4.19
CA GLU A 72 -5.26 17.63 -4.18
C GLU A 72 -6.51 18.05 -3.40
#